data_AF-A0A7Y5XWF4-F1
#
_entry.id   AF-A0A7Y5XWF4-F1
#
_cell.length_a   1.000
_cell.length_b   1.000
_cell.length_c   1.000
_cell.angle_alpha   90.00
_cell.angle_beta   90.00
_cell.angle_gamma   90.00
#
_symmetry.space_group_name_H-M   'P 1'
#
loop_
_entity.id
_entity.type
_entity.pdbx_description
1 polymer ?
#
loop_
_entity_poly.entity_id
_entity_poly.type
_entity_poly.pdbx_seq_one_letter_code
_entity_poly.pdbx_strand_id
1 'polypeptide(L)'
;MTVLLLLAVLVLVLLNGFFVAAEFALVRVRRSRVEEHVEEGVKGAQLVLTQLEDLSRYLAACQLGITLTSLGIGFLGEPAIARIFEDLFGDSVPHGVSLAVSLALAYIISTSLHITIGEQVPKIYAINRAEGVARRIARPLQWFTVAFGPFIHLLNA
;
A
#
# COMPACT_ATOMS: atom_id res chain seq x y z
N MET A 1 -21.27 -8.82 8.74
CA MET A 1 -20.40 -7.67 9.06
C MET A 1 -18.92 -8.03 8.94
N THR A 2 -18.46 -9.12 9.57
CA THR A 2 -17.05 -9.56 9.55
C THR A 2 -16.48 -9.76 8.14
N VAL A 3 -17.23 -10.39 7.22
CA VAL A 3 -16.80 -10.58 5.82
C VAL A 3 -16.52 -9.25 5.10
N LEU A 4 -17.35 -8.24 5.33
CA LEU A 4 -17.16 -6.91 4.73
C LEU A 4 -15.89 -6.23 5.27
N LEU A 5 -15.63 -6.37 6.58
CA LEU A 5 -14.41 -5.85 7.20
C LEU A 5 -13.17 -6.55 6.65
N LEU A 6 -13.19 -7.86 6.51
CA LEU A 6 -12.07 -8.62 5.92
C LEU A 6 -11.82 -8.23 4.46
N LEU A 7 -12.88 -8.01 3.67
CA LEU A 7 -12.75 -7.50 2.31
C LEU A 7 -12.17 -6.09 2.28
N ALA A 8 -12.59 -5.20 3.18
CA ALA A 8 -12.03 -3.86 3.30
C ALA A 8 -10.54 -3.90 3.65
N VAL A 9 -10.15 -4.76 4.60
CA VAL A 9 -8.74 -4.97 4.99
C VAL A 9 -7.92 -5.50 3.81
N LEU A 10 -8.45 -6.48 3.07
CA LEU A 10 -7.79 -7.01 1.89
C LEU A 10 -7.55 -5.92 0.84
N VAL A 11 -8.56 -5.09 0.57
CA VAL A 11 -8.43 -3.95 -0.35
C VAL A 11 -7.36 -2.97 0.14
N LEU A 12 -7.33 -2.66 1.44
CA LEU A 12 -6.34 -1.76 2.01
C LEU A 12 -4.91 -2.33 1.92
N VAL A 13 -4.72 -3.64 2.14
CA VAL A 13 -3.42 -4.30 1.96
C VAL A 13 -2.96 -4.20 0.50
N LEU A 14 -3.86 -4.41 -0.46
CA LEU A 14 -3.55 -4.27 -1.89
C LEU A 14 -3.21 -2.83 -2.27
N LEU A 15 -3.94 -1.85 -1.73
CA LEU A 15 -3.65 -0.43 -1.92
C LEU A 15 -2.29 -0.05 -1.32
N ASN A 16 -1.98 -0.52 -0.11
CA ASN A 16 -0.66 -0.32 0.49
C ASN A 16 0.44 -0.87 -0.42
N GLY A 17 0.27 -2.10 -0.90
CA GLY A 17 1.20 -2.73 -1.84
C GLY A 17 1.35 -1.98 -3.15
N PHE A 18 0.26 -1.38 -3.66
CA PHE A 18 0.31 -0.50 -4.81
C PHE A 18 1.20 0.73 -4.57
N PHE A 19 1.03 1.44 -3.44
CA PHE A 19 1.84 2.62 -3.13
C PHE A 19 3.30 2.28 -2.87
N VAL A 20 3.58 1.19 -2.15
CA VAL A 20 4.94 0.69 -1.94
C VAL A 20 5.58 0.31 -3.28
N ALA A 21 4.86 -0.39 -4.17
CA ALA A 21 5.39 -0.70 -5.49
C ALA A 21 5.67 0.56 -6.31
N ALA A 22 4.86 1.60 -6.18
CA ALA A 22 5.05 2.88 -6.85
C ALA A 22 6.27 3.64 -6.38
N GLU A 23 6.42 3.80 -5.06
CA GLU A 23 7.58 4.44 -4.44
C GLU A 23 8.88 3.77 -4.92
N PHE A 24 8.99 2.45 -4.72
CA PHE A 24 10.23 1.74 -5.03
C PHE A 24 10.51 1.62 -6.54
N ALA A 25 9.47 1.54 -7.37
CA ALA A 25 9.67 1.55 -8.82
C ALA A 25 10.18 2.91 -9.31
N LEU A 26 9.62 4.02 -8.84
CA LEU A 26 10.07 5.37 -9.21
C LEU A 26 11.48 5.66 -8.72
N VAL A 27 11.83 5.26 -7.49
CA VAL A 27 13.19 5.41 -6.96
C VAL A 27 14.20 4.57 -7.74
N ARG A 28 13.81 3.37 -8.20
CA ARG A 28 14.73 2.43 -8.86
C ARG A 28 14.86 2.64 -10.37
N VAL A 29 13.87 3.25 -11.02
CA VAL A 29 13.88 3.44 -12.46
C VAL A 29 15.01 4.39 -12.87
N ARG A 30 15.64 4.13 -14.03
CA ARG A 30 16.67 5.02 -14.59
C ARG A 30 16.02 5.95 -15.60
N ARG A 31 16.17 7.26 -15.41
CA ARG A 31 15.62 8.29 -16.32
C ARG A 31 15.98 8.02 -17.79
N SER A 32 17.25 7.73 -18.09
CA SER A 32 17.71 7.46 -19.46
C SER A 32 16.98 6.29 -20.14
N ARG A 33 16.63 5.23 -19.39
CA ARG A 33 15.84 4.11 -19.92
C ARG A 33 14.39 4.51 -20.18
N VAL A 34 13.83 5.39 -19.36
CA VAL A 34 12.46 5.90 -19.58
C VAL A 34 12.43 6.81 -20.80
N GLU A 35 13.47 7.64 -21.01
CA GLU A 35 13.65 8.47 -22.21
C GLU A 35 13.73 7.60 -23.48
N GLU A 36 14.52 6.52 -23.47
CA GLU A 36 14.56 5.52 -24.55
C GLU A 36 13.15 4.93 -24.83
N HIS A 37 12.41 4.53 -23.78
CA HIS A 37 11.02 4.05 -23.92
C HIS A 37 10.06 5.11 -24.48
N VAL A 38 10.32 6.40 -24.27
CA VAL A 38 9.53 7.50 -24.87
C VAL A 38 9.81 7.58 -26.37
N GLU A 39 11.09 7.53 -26.77
CA GLU A 39 11.50 7.54 -28.18
C GLU A 39 10.96 6.33 -28.94
N GLU A 40 10.94 5.16 -28.29
CA GLU A 40 10.35 3.92 -28.82
C GLU A 40 8.81 3.92 -28.85
N GLY A 41 8.16 4.98 -28.34
CA GLY A 41 6.70 5.11 -28.33
C GLY A 41 6.00 4.17 -27.33
N VAL A 42 6.69 3.72 -26.28
CA VAL A 42 6.12 2.78 -25.33
C VAL A 42 5.08 3.44 -24.42
N LYS A 43 3.91 2.82 -24.35
CA LYS A 43 2.77 3.33 -23.57
C LYS A 43 3.13 3.57 -22.11
N GLY A 44 2.80 4.76 -21.61
CA GLY A 44 3.02 5.18 -20.23
C GLY A 44 4.42 5.73 -19.94
N ALA A 45 5.39 5.60 -20.84
CA ALA A 45 6.75 6.10 -20.65
C ALA A 45 6.79 7.63 -20.46
N GLN A 46 6.02 8.37 -21.27
CA GLN A 46 5.94 9.84 -21.15
C GLN A 46 5.47 10.29 -19.76
N LEU A 47 4.48 9.60 -19.20
CA LEU A 47 3.96 9.95 -17.88
C LEU A 47 4.96 9.62 -16.78
N VAL A 48 5.67 8.49 -16.87
CA VAL A 48 6.75 8.17 -15.94
C VAL A 48 7.85 9.24 -16.02
N LEU A 49 8.20 9.72 -17.21
CA LEU A 49 9.20 10.77 -17.36
C LEU A 49 8.77 12.06 -16.65
N THR A 50 7.52 12.51 -16.84
CA THR A 50 6.95 13.64 -16.11
C THR A 50 6.93 13.42 -14.59
N GLN A 51 6.69 12.19 -14.14
CA GLN A 51 6.72 11.84 -12.72
C GLN A 51 8.13 11.91 -12.12
N LEU A 52 9.15 11.60 -12.91
CA LEU A 52 10.55 11.70 -12.49
C LEU A 52 11.05 13.15 -12.44
N GLU A 53 10.42 14.08 -13.17
CA GLU A 53 10.75 15.51 -13.12
C GLU A 53 10.35 16.16 -11.78
N ASP A 54 9.25 15.69 -11.17
CA ASP A 54 8.77 16.13 -9.85
C ASP A 54 8.68 14.94 -8.88
N LEU A 55 9.76 14.16 -8.80
CA LEU A 55 9.81 12.92 -8.02
C LEU A 55 9.39 13.14 -6.57
N SER A 56 9.82 14.24 -5.94
CA SER A 56 9.50 14.58 -4.56
C SER A 56 7.99 14.63 -4.30
N ARG A 57 7.21 15.21 -5.22
CA ARG A 57 5.74 15.26 -5.08
C ARG A 57 5.11 13.87 -5.15
N TYR A 58 5.58 13.00 -6.05
CA TYR A 58 5.04 11.65 -6.17
C TYR A 58 5.47 10.74 -5.01
N LEU A 59 6.67 10.93 -4.46
CA LEU A 59 7.10 10.23 -3.24
C LEU A 59 6.24 10.65 -2.04
N ALA A 60 5.98 11.96 -1.86
CA ALA A 60 5.07 12.44 -0.83
C ALA A 60 3.65 11.86 -0.99
N ALA A 61 3.15 11.76 -2.22
CA ALA A 61 1.88 11.10 -2.52
C ALA A 61 1.89 9.61 -2.12
N CYS A 62 2.96 8.88 -2.44
CA CYS A 62 3.10 7.47 -2.06
C CYS A 62 3.11 7.31 -0.54
N GLN A 63 3.88 8.14 0.17
CA GLN A 63 3.96 8.11 1.63
C GLN A 63 2.61 8.39 2.28
N LEU A 64 1.88 9.41 1.82
CA LEU A 64 0.52 9.68 2.28
C LEU A 64 -0.39 8.48 2.06
N GLY A 65 -0.33 7.87 0.88
CA GLY A 65 -1.06 6.64 0.54
C GLY A 65 -0.75 5.49 1.51
N ILE A 66 0.54 5.19 1.71
CA ILE A 66 1.03 4.13 2.62
C ILE A 66 0.55 4.37 4.05
N THR A 67 0.63 5.60 4.54
CA THR A 67 0.17 5.95 5.90
C THR A 67 -1.33 5.74 6.03
N LEU A 68 -2.14 6.26 5.10
CA LEU A 68 -3.60 6.12 5.14
C LEU A 68 -4.03 4.65 5.08
N THR A 69 -3.40 3.85 4.21
CA THR A 69 -3.71 2.43 4.10
C THR A 69 -3.26 1.65 5.33
N SER A 70 -2.07 1.94 5.87
CA SER A 70 -1.54 1.26 7.07
C SER A 70 -2.40 1.54 8.31
N LEU A 71 -2.82 2.80 8.52
CA LEU A 71 -3.74 3.15 9.60
C LEU A 71 -5.10 2.47 9.42
N GLY A 72 -5.62 2.42 8.20
CA GLY A 72 -6.87 1.70 7.91
C GLY A 72 -6.77 0.21 8.19
N ILE A 73 -5.65 -0.43 7.85
CA ILE A 73 -5.41 -1.86 8.12
C ILE A 73 -5.38 -2.13 9.63
N GLY A 74 -4.69 -1.29 10.41
CA GLY A 74 -4.70 -1.43 11.88
C GLY A 74 -6.11 -1.26 12.44
N PHE A 75 -6.79 -0.19 12.04
CA PHE A 75 -8.12 0.16 12.55
C PHE A 75 -9.21 -0.87 12.20
N LEU A 76 -9.17 -1.46 11.01
CA LEU A 76 -10.19 -2.42 10.55
C LEU A 76 -9.76 -3.88 10.70
N GLY A 77 -8.47 -4.16 10.58
CA GLY A 77 -7.89 -5.51 10.54
C GLY A 77 -7.86 -6.17 11.91
N GLU A 78 -7.39 -5.45 12.93
CA GLU A 78 -7.30 -6.00 14.28
C GLU A 78 -8.69 -6.39 14.83
N PRO A 79 -9.74 -5.55 14.76
CA PRO A 79 -11.06 -5.94 15.23
C PRO A 79 -11.69 -7.05 14.39
N ALA A 80 -11.43 -7.10 13.08
CA ALA A 80 -11.97 -8.13 12.20
C ALA A 80 -11.41 -9.52 12.53
N ILE A 81 -10.10 -9.59 12.80
CA ILE A 81 -9.43 -10.85 13.13
C ILE A 81 -9.70 -11.24 14.58
N ALA A 82 -9.69 -10.29 15.53
CA ALA A 82 -9.95 -10.57 16.93
C ALA A 82 -11.32 -11.22 17.15
N ARG A 83 -12.36 -10.76 16.45
CA ARG A 83 -13.71 -11.36 16.51
C ARG A 83 -13.73 -12.82 16.08
N ILE A 84 -12.94 -13.19 15.06
CA ILE A 84 -12.85 -14.59 14.61
C ILE A 84 -12.29 -15.48 15.72
N PHE A 85 -11.29 -14.99 16.45
CA PHE A 85 -10.69 -15.72 17.56
C PHE A 85 -11.59 -15.75 18.80
N GLU A 86 -12.28 -14.65 19.12
CA GLU A 86 -13.28 -14.62 20.21
C GLU A 86 -14.41 -15.62 19.96
N ASP A 87 -14.97 -15.65 18.76
CA ASP A 87 -16.00 -16.62 18.37
C ASP A 87 -15.49 -18.07 18.44
N LEU A 88 -14.19 -18.29 18.19
CA LEU A 88 -13.55 -19.61 18.25
C LEU A 88 -13.33 -20.09 19.69
N PHE A 89 -12.99 -19.20 20.62
CA PHE A 89 -12.80 -19.54 22.03
C PHE A 89 -14.13 -19.81 22.75
N GLY A 90 -15.21 -19.13 22.34
CA GLY A 90 -16.56 -19.30 22.90
C GLY A 90 -16.60 -19.09 24.43
N ASP A 91 -17.56 -19.73 25.10
CA ASP A 91 -17.73 -19.65 26.57
C ASP A 91 -16.73 -20.49 27.37
N SER A 92 -15.79 -21.16 26.70
CA SER A 92 -14.86 -22.10 27.34
C SER A 92 -13.72 -21.41 28.09
N VAL A 93 -13.51 -20.11 27.83
CA VAL A 93 -12.39 -19.31 28.34
C VAL A 93 -12.93 -18.04 29.00
N PRO A 94 -12.36 -17.59 30.14
CA PRO A 94 -12.74 -16.31 30.74
C PRO A 94 -12.61 -15.16 29.74
N HIS A 95 -13.63 -14.29 29.67
CA HIS A 95 -13.73 -13.23 28.66
C HIS A 95 -12.46 -12.37 28.55
N GLY A 96 -11.86 -11.97 29.68
CA GLY A 96 -10.63 -11.17 29.68
C GLY A 96 -9.42 -11.89 29.07
N VAL A 97 -9.32 -13.21 29.26
CA VAL A 97 -8.24 -14.03 28.67
C VAL A 97 -8.49 -14.23 27.18
N SER A 98 -9.73 -14.53 26.78
CA SER A 98 -10.13 -14.65 25.39
C SER A 98 -9.82 -13.37 24.62
N LEU A 99 -10.25 -12.21 25.12
CA LEU A 99 -9.99 -10.91 24.51
C LEU A 99 -8.48 -10.64 24.34
N ALA A 100 -7.70 -10.85 25.39
CA ALA A 100 -6.26 -10.60 25.35
C ALA A 100 -5.55 -11.49 24.31
N VAL A 101 -5.87 -12.79 24.28
CA VAL A 101 -5.29 -13.75 23.34
C VAL A 101 -5.75 -13.46 21.91
N SER A 102 -7.03 -13.17 21.70
CA SER A 102 -7.58 -12.80 20.39
C SER A 102 -6.93 -11.55 19.83
N LEU A 103 -6.74 -10.50 20.64
CA LEU A 103 -6.05 -9.28 20.20
C LEU A 103 -4.58 -9.54 19.88
N ALA A 104 -3.87 -10.33 20.71
CA ALA A 104 -2.47 -10.67 20.45
C ALA A 104 -2.30 -11.46 19.14
N LEU A 105 -3.15 -12.48 18.93
CA LEU A 105 -3.14 -13.26 17.68
C LEU A 105 -3.54 -12.41 16.48
N ALA A 106 -4.56 -11.56 16.63
CA ALA A 106 -5.00 -10.63 15.59
C ALA A 106 -3.86 -9.68 15.19
N TYR A 107 -3.18 -9.09 16.15
CA TYR A 107 -2.04 -8.21 15.90
C TYR A 107 -0.91 -8.94 15.17
N ILE A 108 -0.49 -10.10 15.66
CA ILE A 108 0.59 -10.90 15.04
C ILE A 108 0.24 -11.27 13.61
N ILE A 109 -0.96 -11.80 13.37
CA ILE A 109 -1.39 -12.27 12.05
C ILE A 109 -1.58 -11.08 11.10
N SER A 110 -2.27 -10.03 11.55
CA SER A 110 -2.51 -8.82 10.74
C SER A 110 -1.20 -8.17 10.33
N THR A 111 -0.31 -7.94 11.29
CA THR A 111 1.00 -7.31 11.04
C THR A 111 1.84 -8.17 10.10
N SER A 112 1.88 -9.50 10.32
CA SER A 112 2.64 -10.40 9.44
C SER A 112 2.11 -10.36 8.01
N LEU A 113 0.80 -10.46 7.81
CA LEU A 113 0.18 -10.41 6.49
C LEU A 113 0.38 -9.05 5.81
N HIS A 114 0.20 -7.95 6.54
CA HIS A 114 0.40 -6.59 6.04
C HIS A 114 1.85 -6.35 5.63
N ILE A 115 2.82 -6.66 6.48
CA ILE A 115 4.24 -6.46 6.16
C ILE A 115 4.64 -7.36 4.99
N THR A 116 4.27 -8.63 4.99
CA THR A 116 4.68 -9.55 3.91
C THR A 116 4.01 -9.19 2.58
N ILE A 117 2.68 -9.15 2.53
CA ILE A 117 1.91 -9.01 1.29
C ILE A 117 1.78 -7.54 0.89
N GLY A 118 1.53 -6.66 1.84
CA GLY A 118 1.31 -5.24 1.61
C GLY A 118 2.58 -4.43 1.46
N GLU A 119 3.75 -4.94 1.86
CA GLU A 119 4.99 -4.16 1.81
C GLU A 119 6.16 -4.89 1.15
N GLN A 120 6.59 -6.04 1.67
CA GLN A 120 7.82 -6.71 1.24
C GLN A 120 7.70 -7.32 -0.16
N VAL A 121 6.62 -8.04 -0.45
CA VAL A 121 6.39 -8.65 -1.78
C VAL A 121 6.31 -7.58 -2.89
N PRO A 122 5.50 -6.51 -2.76
CA PRO A 122 5.42 -5.46 -3.77
C PRO A 122 6.74 -4.70 -3.94
N LYS A 123 7.46 -4.44 -2.84
CA LYS A 123 8.78 -3.79 -2.84
C LYS A 123 9.80 -4.58 -3.66
N ILE A 124 9.96 -5.87 -3.37
CA ILE A 124 10.90 -6.74 -4.10
C ILE A 124 10.51 -6.82 -5.58
N TYR A 125 9.21 -6.96 -5.87
CA TYR A 125 8.72 -7.00 -7.24
C TYR A 125 9.00 -5.69 -8.01
N ALA A 126 8.77 -4.53 -7.37
CA ALA A 126 9.02 -3.22 -7.94
C ALA A 126 10.49 -2.97 -8.22
N ILE A 127 11.39 -3.36 -7.31
CA ILE A 127 12.84 -3.21 -7.51
C ILE A 127 13.31 -4.03 -8.72
N ASN A 128 12.84 -5.26 -8.86
CA ASN A 128 13.25 -6.17 -9.93
C ASN A 128 12.67 -5.80 -11.30
N ARG A 129 11.52 -5.09 -11.34
CA ARG A 129 10.80 -4.76 -12.57
C ARG A 129 10.43 -3.27 -12.65
N ALA A 130 11.32 -2.40 -12.19
CA ALA A 130 11.04 -0.98 -11.96
C ALA A 130 10.38 -0.28 -13.15
N GLU A 131 10.93 -0.39 -14.36
CA GLU A 131 10.38 0.26 -15.56
C GLU A 131 8.98 -0.23 -15.93
N GLY A 132 8.75 -1.54 -15.83
CA GLY A 132 7.43 -2.14 -16.12
C GLY A 132 6.39 -1.75 -15.07
N VAL A 133 6.79 -1.74 -13.80
CA VAL A 133 5.94 -1.39 -12.66
C VAL A 133 5.60 0.10 -12.71
N ALA A 134 6.60 0.98 -12.82
CA ALA A 134 6.42 2.43 -12.95
C ALA A 134 5.44 2.78 -14.07
N ARG A 135 5.58 2.20 -15.28
CA ARG A 135 4.66 2.50 -16.40
C ARG A 135 3.22 2.06 -16.15
N ARG A 136 3.02 0.91 -15.48
CA ARG A 136 1.66 0.38 -15.19
C ARG A 136 0.95 1.20 -14.13
N ILE A 137 1.68 1.66 -13.11
CA ILE A 137 1.11 2.40 -11.98
C ILE A 137 1.12 3.92 -12.18
N ALA A 138 1.84 4.43 -13.18
CA ALA A 138 1.97 5.85 -13.46
C ALA A 138 0.62 6.55 -13.53
N ARG A 139 -0.35 6.00 -14.28
CA ARG A 139 -1.68 6.60 -14.40
C ARG A 139 -2.44 6.58 -13.07
N PRO A 140 -2.68 5.42 -12.42
CA PRO A 140 -3.35 5.41 -11.12
C PRO A 140 -2.69 6.34 -10.08
N LEU A 141 -1.36 6.38 -10.04
CA LEU A 141 -0.63 7.27 -9.14
C LEU A 141 -0.87 8.74 -9.48
N GLN A 142 -0.89 9.11 -10.77
CA GLN A 142 -1.22 10.47 -11.19
C GLN A 142 -2.57 10.94 -10.67
N TRP A 143 -3.59 10.09 -10.80
CA TRP A 143 -4.93 10.38 -10.32
C TRP A 143 -4.95 10.61 -8.81
N PHE A 144 -4.26 9.76 -8.06
CA PHE A 144 -4.12 9.92 -6.61
C PHE A 144 -3.41 11.23 -6.25
N THR A 145 -2.28 11.53 -6.88
CA THR A 145 -1.50 12.76 -6.63
C THR A 145 -2.28 14.04 -6.94
N VAL A 146 -3.16 14.01 -7.95
CA VAL A 146 -4.06 15.14 -8.25
C VAL A 146 -5.19 15.23 -7.23
N ALA A 147 -5.84 14.12 -6.92
CA ALA A 147 -6.96 14.08 -5.98
C ALA A 147 -6.56 14.51 -4.56
N PHE A 148 -5.39 14.07 -4.09
CA PHE A 148 -4.85 14.41 -2.77
C PHE A 148 -3.88 15.60 -2.80
N GLY A 149 -3.82 16.35 -3.92
CA GLY A 149 -2.92 17.48 -4.12
C GLY A 149 -2.89 18.49 -2.98
N PRO A 150 -4.03 18.93 -2.41
CA PRO A 150 -4.05 19.86 -1.28
C PRO A 150 -3.34 19.31 -0.02
N PHE A 151 -3.55 18.03 0.30
CA PHE A 151 -2.91 17.38 1.45
C PHE A 151 -1.41 17.19 1.22
N ILE A 152 -1.01 16.81 0.00
CA ILE A 152 0.39 16.67 -0.37
C ILE A 152 1.11 18.02 -0.28
N HIS A 153 0.45 19.10 -0.71
CA HIS A 153 1.02 20.44 -0.62
C HIS A 153 1.20 20.90 0.83
N LEU A 154 0.23 20.62 1.71
CA LEU A 154 0.35 20.90 3.14
C LEU A 154 1.49 20.13 3.82
N LEU A 155 1.77 18.90 3.37
CA LEU A 155 2.88 18.10 3.90
C LEU A 155 4.26 18.55 3.38
N ASN A 156 4.30 19.18 2.21
CA ASN A 156 5.53 19.67 1.58
C ASN A 156 5.81 21.17 1.82
N ALA A 157 4.88 21.90 2.45
CA ALA A 157 5.02 23.32 2.80
C ALA A 157 5.79 23.50 4.11
#